data_AF-A0A533BHB6-F1
#
_entry.id   AF-A0A533BHB6-F1
#
_cell.length_a   1.000
_cell.length_b   1.000
_cell.length_c   1.000
_cell.angle_alpha   90.00
_cell.angle_beta   90.00
_cell.angle_gamma   90.00
#
_symmetry.space_group_name_H-M   'P 1'
#
loop_
_entity.id
_entity.type
_entity.pdbx_description
1 polymer ?
#
loop_
_entity_poly.entity_id
_entity_poly.type
_entity_poly.pdbx_seq_one_letter_code
_entity_poly.pdbx_strand_id
1 'polypeptide(L)'
;MFSIGVTGKFLQGAAYSGTTTLTGGNDVSISDNFGKPTISTAFGIDVGAIYRPSSWLRFGLVAKDINQPTFNDVGGGELKLGPQVRGGIAVNPYSSLTLTADVDATSNRTFVPGVKSQVLSVGAEQTIFSEFLSFRLGAFKNMKDAGTPFTPTAGLGLRIFALRVDVGGGYDFREEGALVSGSVSLTF
;
A
#
# COMPACT_ATOMS: atom_id res chain seq x y z
N MET A 1 -2.67 3.95 26.68
CA MET A 1 -1.83 5.03 26.13
C MET A 1 -2.38 5.47 24.77
N PHE A 2 -2.47 6.78 24.54
CA PHE A 2 -2.93 7.37 23.27
C PHE A 2 -1.78 8.15 22.63
N SER A 3 -1.65 8.11 21.31
CA SER A 3 -0.62 8.84 20.57
C SER A 3 -1.16 9.34 19.25
N ILE A 4 -0.75 10.54 18.85
CA ILE A 4 -1.07 11.16 17.55
C ILE A 4 0.25 11.42 16.82
N GLY A 5 0.24 11.27 15.50
CA GLY A 5 1.34 11.64 14.62
C GLY A 5 0.84 12.45 13.42
N VAL A 6 1.69 13.35 12.93
CA VAL A 6 1.47 14.10 11.69
C VAL A 6 2.68 13.86 10.80
N THR A 7 2.45 13.66 9.51
CA THR A 7 3.52 13.44 8.53
C THR A 7 3.35 14.41 7.36
N GLY A 8 4.42 15.12 7.02
CA GLY A 8 4.52 15.90 5.78
C GLY A 8 5.25 15.09 4.72
N LYS A 9 4.74 15.12 3.48
CA LYS A 9 5.28 14.41 2.33
C LYS A 9 5.61 15.39 1.22
N PHE A 10 6.82 15.31 0.68
CA PHE A 10 7.16 15.96 -0.59
C PHE A 10 7.06 14.91 -1.69
N LEU A 11 6.16 15.14 -2.66
CA LEU A 11 5.82 14.18 -3.69
C LEU A 11 6.23 14.74 -5.05
N GLN A 12 6.86 13.93 -5.89
CA GLN A 12 7.12 14.25 -7.29
C GLN A 12 6.45 13.19 -8.16
N GLY A 13 5.63 13.64 -9.11
CA GLY A 13 4.95 12.81 -10.10
C GLY A 13 5.47 13.12 -11.50
N ALA A 14 5.54 12.08 -12.34
CA ALA A 14 5.82 12.19 -13.76
C ALA A 14 4.65 11.56 -14.53
N ALA A 15 3.94 12.38 -15.30
CA ALA A 15 2.84 11.93 -16.16
C ALA A 15 3.33 11.81 -17.61
N TYR A 16 2.97 10.71 -18.27
CA TYR A 16 3.30 10.44 -19.67
C TYR A 16 2.01 10.23 -20.46
N SER A 17 1.95 10.76 -21.67
CA SER A 17 0.89 10.48 -22.63
C SER A 17 1.52 10.19 -23.99
N GLY A 18 1.01 9.16 -24.66
CA GLY A 18 1.48 8.69 -25.95
C GLY A 18 0.31 8.24 -26.80
N THR A 19 0.36 8.51 -28.09
CA THR A 19 -0.63 8.01 -29.06
C THR A 19 0.14 7.47 -30.25
N THR A 20 -0.16 6.24 -30.65
CA THR A 20 0.40 5.64 -31.86
C THR A 20 -0.72 5.47 -32.88
N THR A 21 -0.51 5.94 -34.11
CA THR A 21 -1.46 5.76 -35.20
C THR A 21 -1.06 4.54 -36.01
N LEU A 22 -1.84 3.46 -35.90
CA LEU A 22 -1.59 2.23 -36.64
C LEU A 22 -2.06 2.43 -38.09
N THR A 23 -1.11 2.52 -39.02
CA THR A 23 -1.37 2.56 -40.47
C THR A 23 -0.80 1.27 -41.05
N GLY A 24 -1.59 0.48 -41.79
CA GLY A 24 -1.23 -0.88 -42.19
C GLY A 24 0.15 -0.98 -42.88
N GLY A 25 0.95 -1.96 -42.46
CA GLY A 25 2.31 -2.24 -42.93
C GLY A 25 2.96 -3.38 -42.11
N ASN A 26 4.04 -3.97 -42.62
CA ASN A 26 4.67 -5.15 -41.99
C ASN A 26 5.57 -4.82 -40.78
N ASP A 27 5.89 -3.54 -40.54
CA ASP A 27 6.82 -3.08 -39.49
C ASP A 27 6.20 -1.98 -38.61
N VAL A 28 5.09 -2.29 -37.93
CA VAL A 28 4.48 -1.37 -36.97
C VAL A 28 5.18 -1.47 -35.62
N SER A 29 6.09 -0.52 -35.34
CA SER A 29 6.76 -0.40 -34.05
C SER A 29 5.92 0.41 -33.06
N ILE A 30 5.41 -0.25 -32.02
CA ILE A 30 4.59 0.35 -30.96
C ILE A 30 5.46 0.78 -29.74
N SER A 31 6.71 0.35 -29.68
CA SER A 31 7.64 0.74 -28.61
C SER A 31 8.02 2.22 -28.69
N ASP A 32 8.12 2.87 -27.53
CA ASP A 32 8.64 4.24 -27.31
C ASP A 32 7.82 5.42 -27.86
N ASN A 33 6.50 5.27 -28.04
CA ASN A 33 5.62 6.37 -28.44
C ASN A 33 5.09 7.24 -27.27
N PHE A 34 5.75 7.22 -26.11
CA PHE A 34 5.40 8.10 -24.99
C PHE A 34 6.04 9.48 -25.21
N GLY A 35 5.23 10.54 -25.18
CA GLY A 35 5.71 11.92 -25.33
C GLY A 35 6.56 12.39 -24.14
N LYS A 36 6.99 13.66 -24.18
CA LYS A 36 7.74 14.26 -23.07
C LYS A 36 6.93 14.22 -21.77
N PRO A 37 7.53 13.83 -20.63
CA PRO A 37 6.81 13.80 -19.37
C PRO A 37 6.49 15.20 -18.85
N THR A 38 5.32 15.34 -18.22
CA THR A 38 5.04 16.46 -17.33
C THR A 38 5.48 16.07 -15.93
N ILE A 39 6.52 16.73 -15.41
CA ILE A 39 6.98 16.57 -14.04
C ILE A 39 6.29 17.61 -13.16
N SER A 40 5.71 17.18 -12.05
CA SER A 40 5.00 18.04 -11.11
C SER A 40 5.32 17.63 -9.68
N THR A 41 5.36 18.61 -8.78
CA THR A 41 5.62 18.37 -7.35
C THR A 41 4.44 18.84 -6.52
N ALA A 42 4.09 18.06 -5.50
CA ALA A 42 3.02 18.37 -4.57
C ALA A 42 3.44 18.11 -3.13
N PHE A 43 2.79 18.80 -2.20
CA PHE A 43 2.95 18.56 -0.78
C PHE A 43 1.74 17.78 -0.26
N GLY A 44 1.97 16.72 0.50
CA GLY A 44 0.94 15.89 1.12
C GLY A 44 1.01 15.94 2.64
N ILE A 45 -0.14 15.89 3.30
CA ILE A 45 -0.23 15.83 4.77
C ILE A 45 -1.02 14.59 5.17
N ASP A 46 -0.47 13.84 6.13
CA ASP A 46 -1.12 12.68 6.74
C ASP A 46 -1.23 12.90 8.26
N VAL A 47 -2.30 12.40 8.86
CA VAL A 47 -2.53 12.41 10.31
C VAL A 47 -2.91 11.01 10.76
N GLY A 48 -2.28 10.55 11.84
CA GLY A 48 -2.54 9.24 12.42
C GLY A 48 -2.77 9.30 13.92
N ALA A 49 -3.60 8.40 14.43
CA ALA A 49 -3.80 8.20 15.86
C ALA A 49 -3.73 6.71 16.19
N ILE A 50 -3.17 6.39 17.36
CA ILE A 50 -3.15 5.03 17.90
C ILE A 50 -3.60 5.06 19.36
N TYR A 51 -4.50 4.14 19.68
CA TYR A 51 -5.00 3.94 21.04
C TYR A 51 -4.66 2.52 21.50
N ARG A 52 -3.94 2.42 22.62
CA ARG A 52 -3.51 1.17 23.24
C ARG A 52 -4.09 1.08 24.65
N PRO A 53 -5.32 0.59 24.83
CA PRO A 53 -5.92 0.46 26.16
C PRO A 53 -5.19 -0.57 27.03
N SER A 54 -4.58 -1.59 26.40
CA SER A 54 -3.89 -2.70 27.06
C SER A 54 -2.64 -3.08 26.27
N SER A 55 -1.73 -3.86 26.87
CA SER A 55 -0.55 -4.40 26.17
C SER A 55 -0.90 -5.31 25.00
N TRP A 56 -2.06 -5.98 25.09
CA TRP A 56 -2.53 -6.96 24.11
C TRP A 56 -3.50 -6.41 23.05
N LEU A 57 -3.87 -5.12 23.12
CA LEU A 57 -4.91 -4.55 22.25
C LEU A 57 -4.51 -3.16 21.75
N ARG A 58 -4.64 -2.94 20.45
CA ARG A 58 -4.30 -1.68 19.78
C ARG A 58 -5.33 -1.34 18.72
N PHE A 59 -5.69 -0.07 18.63
CA PHE A 59 -6.53 0.49 17.58
C PHE A 59 -5.76 1.58 16.87
N GLY A 60 -5.75 1.56 15.55
CA GLY A 60 -5.10 2.56 14.71
C GLY A 60 -6.12 3.23 13.78
N LEU A 61 -5.92 4.52 13.53
CA LEU A 61 -6.61 5.26 12.49
C LEU A 61 -5.59 6.15 11.77
N VAL A 62 -5.63 6.18 10.45
CA VAL A 62 -4.81 7.07 9.63
C VAL A 62 -5.67 7.72 8.56
N ALA A 63 -5.51 9.04 8.42
CA ALA A 63 -6.02 9.83 7.31
C ALA A 63 -4.82 10.31 6.49
N LYS A 64 -4.74 9.90 5.23
CA LYS A 64 -3.68 10.27 4.30
C LYS A 64 -4.18 11.31 3.29
N ASP A 65 -3.27 12.14 2.82
CA ASP A 65 -3.48 13.08 1.73
C ASP A 65 -4.64 14.05 2.00
N ILE A 66 -4.76 14.51 3.24
CA ILE A 66 -5.91 15.32 3.71
C ILE A 66 -6.04 16.64 2.95
N ASN A 67 -4.93 17.17 2.45
CA ASN A 67 -4.84 18.40 1.69
C ASN A 67 -4.95 18.21 0.17
N GLN A 68 -5.24 16.99 -0.29
CA GLN A 68 -5.44 16.64 -1.71
C GLN A 68 -4.29 17.11 -2.63
N PRO A 69 -3.07 16.54 -2.48
CA PRO A 69 -1.95 16.88 -3.35
C PRO A 69 -2.33 16.73 -4.82
N THR A 70 -2.07 17.78 -5.60
CA THR A 70 -2.46 17.88 -7.01
C THR A 70 -1.21 17.94 -7.88
N PHE A 71 -1.19 17.13 -8.94
CA PHE A 71 -0.12 17.05 -9.93
C PHE A 71 -0.66 17.48 -11.30
N ASN A 72 0.22 18.04 -12.11
CA ASN A 72 -0.11 18.39 -13.50
C ASN A 72 -0.04 17.14 -14.38
N ASP A 73 -1.04 16.97 -15.24
CA ASP A 73 -1.08 15.91 -16.26
C ASP A 73 -0.58 16.42 -17.62
N VAL A 74 -0.35 15.50 -18.56
CA VAL A 74 -0.06 15.83 -19.95
C VAL A 74 -1.32 16.37 -20.62
N GLY A 75 -1.24 17.54 -21.25
CA GLY A 75 -2.39 18.17 -21.93
C GLY A 75 -3.22 19.12 -21.07
N GLY A 76 -2.72 19.51 -19.88
CA GLY A 76 -3.34 20.55 -19.04
C GLY A 76 -4.38 20.06 -18.04
N GLY A 77 -4.51 18.72 -17.87
CA GLY A 77 -5.31 18.11 -16.81
C GLY A 77 -4.65 18.18 -15.43
N GLU A 78 -5.42 17.88 -14.39
CA GLU A 78 -4.94 17.77 -13.01
C GLU A 78 -5.18 16.36 -12.46
N LEU A 79 -4.15 15.76 -11.87
CA LEU A 79 -4.22 14.48 -11.15
C LEU A 79 -4.23 14.76 -9.65
N LYS A 80 -5.34 14.46 -8.98
CA LYS A 80 -5.51 14.70 -7.54
C LYS A 80 -5.43 13.40 -6.76
N LEU A 81 -4.56 13.37 -5.74
CA LEU A 81 -4.58 12.33 -4.73
C LEU A 81 -5.73 12.60 -3.76
N GLY A 82 -6.78 11.78 -3.84
CA GLY A 82 -7.92 11.88 -2.94
C GLY A 82 -7.56 11.49 -1.50
N PRO A 83 -8.22 12.08 -0.49
CA PRO A 83 -7.97 11.71 0.90
C PRO A 83 -8.38 10.26 1.16
N GLN A 84 -7.60 9.56 1.98
CA GLN A 84 -7.84 8.15 2.30
C GLN A 84 -7.87 7.94 3.80
N VAL A 85 -8.86 7.21 4.31
CA VAL A 85 -8.96 6.88 5.73
C VAL A 85 -8.89 5.37 5.90
N ARG A 86 -7.97 4.90 6.73
CA ARG A 86 -7.82 3.49 7.11
C ARG A 86 -7.86 3.33 8.62
N GLY A 87 -8.72 2.41 9.06
CA GLY A 87 -8.79 1.96 10.45
C GLY A 87 -8.22 0.56 10.60
N GLY A 88 -7.66 0.26 11.77
CA GLY A 88 -7.05 -1.02 12.06
C GLY A 88 -7.15 -1.42 13.53
N ILE A 89 -7.14 -2.72 13.77
CA ILE A 89 -7.07 -3.33 15.09
C ILE A 89 -5.96 -4.37 15.11
N ALA A 90 -5.20 -4.41 16.20
CA ALA A 90 -4.23 -5.46 16.47
C ALA A 90 -4.46 -6.06 17.86
N VAL A 91 -4.41 -7.39 17.92
CA VAL A 91 -4.61 -8.17 19.14
C VAL A 91 -3.39 -9.08 19.33
N ASN A 92 -2.85 -9.13 20.54
CA ASN A 92 -1.73 -10.00 20.91
C ASN A 92 -2.17 -10.96 22.02
N PRO A 93 -2.74 -12.13 21.68
CA PRO A 93 -3.16 -13.11 22.68
C PRO A 93 -2.01 -13.54 23.62
N TYR A 94 -0.79 -13.58 23.08
CA TYR A 94 0.45 -13.81 23.81
C TYR A 94 1.59 -13.06 23.10
N SER A 95 2.75 -12.92 23.76
CA SER A 95 3.86 -12.06 23.30
C SER A 95 4.42 -12.40 21.92
N SER A 96 4.27 -13.66 21.48
CA SER A 96 4.80 -14.12 20.21
C SER A 96 3.80 -14.05 19.04
N LEU A 97 2.50 -13.82 19.30
CA LEU A 97 1.47 -13.79 18.26
C LEU A 97 0.84 -12.40 18.16
N THR A 98 0.74 -11.89 16.94
CA THR A 98 -0.02 -10.69 16.61
C THR A 98 -1.07 -11.06 15.57
N LEU A 99 -2.33 -10.71 15.83
CA LEU A 99 -3.42 -10.79 14.87
C LEU A 99 -3.83 -9.37 14.49
N THR A 100 -4.07 -9.11 13.20
CA THR A 100 -4.45 -7.80 12.70
C THR A 100 -5.65 -7.88 11.76
N ALA A 101 -6.45 -6.83 11.78
CA ALA A 101 -7.46 -6.57 10.78
C ALA A 101 -7.50 -5.08 10.48
N ASP A 102 -7.52 -4.73 9.20
CA ASP A 102 -7.47 -3.35 8.72
C ASP A 102 -8.48 -3.16 7.60
N VAL A 103 -9.10 -1.98 7.54
CA VAL A 103 -10.08 -1.65 6.51
C VAL A 103 -9.95 -0.18 6.08
N ASP A 104 -10.02 0.04 4.77
CA ASP A 104 -10.21 1.38 4.23
C ASP A 104 -11.66 1.82 4.51
N ALA A 105 -11.83 2.84 5.35
CA ALA A 105 -13.14 3.41 5.66
C ALA A 105 -13.71 4.18 4.46
N THR A 106 -12.83 4.75 3.62
CA THR A 106 -13.19 5.51 2.42
C THR A 106 -13.12 4.65 1.17
N SER A 107 -14.01 4.91 0.21
CA SER A 107 -13.89 4.39 -1.14
C SER A 107 -12.93 5.27 -1.93
N ASN A 108 -11.67 4.89 -1.96
CA ASN A 108 -10.59 5.66 -2.56
C ASN A 108 -10.67 5.60 -4.09
N ARG A 109 -10.43 6.72 -4.76
CA ARG A 109 -10.34 6.77 -6.23
C ARG A 109 -8.95 6.29 -6.64
N THR A 110 -8.89 5.46 -7.67
CA THR A 110 -7.61 5.14 -8.31
C THR A 110 -7.34 6.14 -9.44
N PHE A 111 -6.14 6.09 -10.02
CA PHE A 111 -5.83 6.85 -11.23
C PHE A 111 -6.54 6.30 -12.47
N VAL A 112 -7.12 5.10 -12.40
CA VAL A 112 -7.94 4.55 -13.48
C VAL A 112 -9.37 5.09 -13.34
N PRO A 113 -9.88 5.82 -14.35
CA PRO A 113 -11.22 6.39 -14.31
C PRO A 113 -12.29 5.33 -14.02
N GLY A 114 -13.21 5.63 -13.09
CA GLY A 114 -14.30 4.74 -12.71
C GLY A 114 -13.91 3.62 -11.73
N VAL A 115 -12.62 3.35 -11.53
CA VAL A 115 -12.16 2.30 -10.62
C VAL A 115 -11.92 2.85 -9.23
N LYS A 116 -12.60 2.24 -8.25
CA LYS A 116 -12.47 2.56 -6.83
C LYS A 116 -11.80 1.43 -6.07
N SER A 117 -11.11 1.76 -5.00
CA SER A 117 -10.45 0.81 -4.11
C SER A 117 -10.93 1.01 -2.67
N GLN A 118 -11.28 -0.09 -2.00
CA GLN A 118 -11.56 -0.13 -0.58
C GLN A 118 -11.06 -1.47 -0.04
N VAL A 119 -9.86 -1.50 0.52
CA VAL A 119 -9.20 -2.75 0.88
C VAL A 119 -9.56 -3.16 2.31
N LEU A 120 -9.96 -4.42 2.46
CA LEU A 120 -10.01 -5.15 3.72
C LEU A 120 -8.79 -6.07 3.80
N SER A 121 -8.11 -6.10 4.94
CA SER A 121 -6.94 -6.94 5.18
C SER A 121 -7.05 -7.63 6.52
N VAL A 122 -6.57 -8.87 6.59
CA VAL A 122 -6.40 -9.63 7.83
C VAL A 122 -5.01 -10.26 7.83
N GLY A 123 -4.40 -10.36 9.01
CA GLY A 123 -3.04 -10.84 9.15
C GLY A 123 -2.78 -11.52 10.49
N ALA A 124 -1.79 -12.40 10.48
CA ALA A 124 -1.21 -13.03 11.65
C ALA A 124 0.31 -13.02 11.53
N GLU A 125 0.98 -12.66 12.61
CA GLU A 125 2.44 -12.74 12.76
C GLU A 125 2.77 -13.60 13.97
N GLN A 126 3.59 -14.63 13.76
CA GLN A 126 4.14 -15.48 14.81
C GLN A 126 5.65 -15.31 14.86
N THR A 127 6.18 -14.88 16.00
CA THR A 127 7.61 -14.77 16.25
C THR A 127 8.14 -15.98 17.01
N ILE A 128 9.40 -16.35 16.77
CA ILE A 128 10.07 -17.51 17.38
C ILE A 128 11.46 -17.07 17.86
N PHE A 129 11.89 -17.61 19.01
CA PHE A 129 13.19 -17.36 19.64
C PHE A 129 13.49 -15.86 19.82
N SER A 130 12.62 -15.16 20.56
CA SER A 130 12.79 -13.73 20.84
C SER A 130 12.92 -12.87 19.57
N GLU A 131 12.05 -13.13 18.59
CA GLU A 131 12.01 -12.46 17.27
C GLU A 131 13.14 -12.79 16.31
N PHE A 132 13.97 -13.81 16.58
CA PHE A 132 14.98 -14.26 15.61
C PHE A 132 14.35 -14.65 14.28
N LEU A 133 13.19 -15.31 14.32
CA LEU A 133 12.42 -15.71 13.16
C LEU A 133 10.97 -15.25 13.31
N SER A 134 10.39 -14.70 12.25
CA SER A 134 9.02 -14.22 12.20
C SER A 134 8.31 -14.79 10.99
N PHE A 135 7.20 -15.47 11.20
CA PHE A 135 6.31 -15.96 10.15
C PHE A 135 5.10 -15.05 10.04
N ARG A 136 4.76 -14.64 8.82
CA ARG A 136 3.60 -13.81 8.54
C ARG A 136 2.71 -14.52 7.55
N LEU A 137 1.42 -14.53 7.85
CA LEU A 137 0.37 -14.98 6.96
C LEU A 137 -0.71 -13.91 6.94
N GLY A 138 -1.28 -13.62 5.79
CA GLY A 138 -2.35 -12.66 5.69
C GLY A 138 -3.12 -12.80 4.40
N ALA A 139 -4.22 -12.08 4.29
CA ALA A 139 -4.96 -11.97 3.06
C ALA A 139 -5.61 -10.60 2.97
N PHE A 140 -5.81 -10.12 1.76
CA PHE A 140 -6.54 -8.88 1.52
C PHE A 140 -7.53 -9.03 0.36
N LYS A 141 -8.55 -8.18 0.35
CA LYS A 141 -9.55 -8.10 -0.71
C LYS A 141 -9.95 -6.65 -0.94
N ASN A 142 -10.09 -6.25 -2.20
CA ASN A 142 -10.73 -4.99 -2.56
C ASN A 142 -12.26 -5.17 -2.52
N MET A 143 -12.93 -4.54 -1.56
CA MET A 143 -14.38 -4.60 -1.38
C MET A 143 -15.17 -3.88 -2.48
N LYS A 144 -14.53 -3.03 -3.30
CA LYS A 144 -15.18 -2.39 -4.46
C LYS A 144 -15.17 -3.25 -5.71
N ASP A 145 -14.46 -4.36 -5.68
CA ASP A 145 -14.49 -5.37 -6.72
C ASP A 145 -15.07 -6.66 -6.14
N ALA A 146 -16.38 -6.84 -6.34
CA ALA A 146 -17.11 -7.97 -5.75
C ALA A 146 -16.56 -9.32 -6.21
N GLY A 147 -16.01 -9.37 -7.44
CA GLY A 147 -15.49 -10.58 -8.07
C GLY A 147 -14.05 -10.93 -7.68
N THR A 148 -13.32 -10.07 -6.97
CA THR A 148 -11.96 -10.42 -6.51
C THR A 148 -12.05 -11.39 -5.33
N PRO A 149 -11.39 -12.57 -5.40
CA PRO A 149 -11.19 -13.40 -4.22
C PRO A 149 -10.26 -12.70 -3.21
N PHE A 150 -10.05 -13.32 -2.06
CA PHE A 150 -8.98 -12.88 -1.17
C PHE A 150 -7.63 -13.25 -1.78
N THR A 151 -6.71 -12.29 -1.85
CA THR A 151 -5.32 -12.49 -2.26
C THR A 151 -4.52 -12.90 -1.02
N PRO A 152 -4.09 -14.18 -0.90
CA PRO A 152 -3.26 -14.59 0.22
C PRO A 152 -1.84 -14.03 0.08
N THR A 153 -1.22 -13.86 1.24
CA THR A 153 0.14 -13.38 1.40
C THR A 153 0.86 -14.20 2.47
N ALA A 154 2.15 -14.39 2.28
CA ALA A 154 3.03 -15.04 3.25
C ALA A 154 4.35 -14.29 3.31
N GLY A 155 5.01 -14.33 4.47
CA GLY A 155 6.30 -13.69 4.65
C GLY A 155 7.12 -14.31 5.76
N LEU A 156 8.43 -14.12 5.64
CA LEU A 156 9.45 -14.57 6.56
C LEU A 156 10.32 -13.37 6.95
N GLY A 157 10.55 -13.23 8.24
CA GLY A 157 11.45 -12.24 8.81
C GLY A 157 12.56 -12.93 9.59
N LEU A 158 13.79 -12.47 9.41
CA LEU A 158 14.96 -12.92 10.15
C LEU A 158 15.57 -11.71 10.87
N ARG A 159 15.81 -11.84 12.17
CA ARG A 159 16.50 -10.83 12.98
C ARG A 159 17.79 -11.40 13.55
N ILE A 160 18.91 -10.81 13.15
CA ILE A 160 20.24 -11.12 13.69
C ILE A 160 20.76 -9.84 14.36
N PHE A 161 20.73 -9.80 15.69
CA PHE A 161 21.12 -8.64 16.50
C PHE A 161 20.38 -7.35 16.05
N ALA A 162 21.11 -6.43 15.44
CA ALA A 162 20.65 -5.15 14.91
C ALA A 162 20.04 -5.27 13.51
N LEU A 163 20.40 -6.30 12.74
CA LEU A 163 19.95 -6.48 11.37
C LEU A 163 18.62 -7.23 11.35
N ARG A 164 17.67 -6.71 10.57
CA ARG A 164 16.43 -7.40 10.23
C ARG A 164 16.28 -7.46 8.71
N VAL A 165 15.99 -8.66 8.22
CA VAL A 165 15.69 -8.94 6.81
C VAL A 165 14.31 -9.56 6.75
N ASP A 166 13.43 -9.02 5.92
CA ASP A 166 12.10 -9.55 5.69
C ASP A 166 11.90 -9.80 4.19
N VAL A 167 11.27 -10.91 3.86
CA VAL A 167 10.83 -11.25 2.51
C VAL A 167 9.38 -11.67 2.59
N GLY A 168 8.57 -11.16 1.67
CA GLY A 168 7.16 -11.49 1.58
C GLY A 168 6.71 -11.64 0.15
N GLY A 169 5.57 -12.28 -0.03
CA GLY A 169 4.92 -12.36 -1.31
C GLY A 169 3.45 -12.67 -1.19
N GLY A 170 2.75 -12.56 -2.30
CA GLY A 170 1.35 -12.90 -2.43
C GLY A 170 1.05 -13.36 -3.86
N TYR A 171 -0.08 -14.04 -4.02
CA TYR A 171 -0.51 -14.52 -5.32
C TYR A 171 -1.97 -14.16 -5.54
N ASP A 172 -2.25 -13.44 -6.62
CA ASP A 172 -3.60 -13.16 -7.07
C ASP A 172 -4.04 -14.27 -8.03
N PHE A 173 -4.94 -15.14 -7.55
CA PHE A 173 -5.45 -16.25 -8.35
C PHE A 173 -6.36 -15.82 -9.52
N ARG A 174 -6.88 -14.59 -9.50
CA ARG A 174 -7.74 -14.09 -10.57
C ARG A 174 -6.91 -13.47 -11.69
N GLU A 175 -5.92 -12.66 -11.32
CA GLU A 175 -5.05 -11.98 -12.28
C GLU A 175 -3.81 -12.81 -12.66
N GLU A 176 -3.66 -14.01 -12.07
CA GLU A 176 -2.51 -14.89 -12.22
C GLU A 176 -1.18 -14.16 -11.97
N GLY A 177 -1.20 -13.24 -11.01
CA GLY A 177 -0.11 -12.33 -10.70
C GLY A 177 0.58 -12.67 -9.39
N ALA A 178 1.91 -12.68 -9.39
CA ALA A 178 2.70 -12.81 -8.18
C ALA A 178 3.21 -11.43 -7.72
N LEU A 179 3.15 -11.21 -6.41
CA LEU A 179 3.73 -10.05 -5.74
C LEU A 179 4.87 -10.54 -4.86
N VAL A 180 6.02 -9.86 -4.89
CA VAL A 180 7.15 -10.15 -4.03
C VAL A 180 7.69 -8.84 -3.47
N SER A 181 8.03 -8.83 -2.20
CA SER A 181 8.65 -7.70 -1.52
C SER A 181 9.80 -8.18 -0.62
N GLY A 182 10.80 -7.33 -0.47
CA GLY A 182 11.91 -7.55 0.46
C GLY A 182 12.27 -6.25 1.14
N SER A 183 12.61 -6.31 2.43
CA SER A 183 13.10 -5.17 3.18
C SER A 183 14.26 -5.56 4.08
N VAL A 184 15.18 -4.61 4.27
CA VAL A 184 16.31 -4.74 5.20
C VAL A 184 16.31 -3.50 6.08
N SER A 185 16.48 -3.69 7.38
CA SER A 185 16.56 -2.61 8.36
C SER A 185 17.65 -2.89 9.39
N LEU A 186 18.20 -1.82 9.97
CA LEU A 186 19.23 -1.87 11.00
C LEU A 186 18.75 -1.03 12.19
N THR A 187 18.78 -1.60 13.39
CA THR A 187 18.46 -0.91 14.64
C THR A 187 19.73 -0.66 15.44
N PHE A 188 20.01 0.61 15.73
CA PHE A 188 21.14 1.08 16.54
C PHE A 188 20.69 1.62 17.89
#